data_AF-A0A0P4UWC0-F1
#
_entry.id   AF-A0A0P4UWC0-F1
#
_cell.length_a   1.000
_cell.length_b   1.000
_cell.length_c   1.000
_cell.angle_alpha   90.00
_cell.angle_beta   90.00
_cell.angle_gamma   90.00
#
_symmetry.space_group_name_H-M   'P 1'
#
loop_
_entity.id
_entity.type
_entity.pdbx_description
1 polymer ?
#
loop_
_entity_poly.entity_id
_entity_poly.type
_entity_poly.pdbx_seq_one_letter_code
_entity_poly.pdbx_strand_id
1 'polypeptide(L)' 'MLTAVDLFEQLIRPCVLTYYSASNGDQESHTAAITVLGRLIGQHNVLQEPLDSTVLSKYLSASE' A
#
# COMPACT_ATOMS: atom_id res chain seq x y z
N MET A 1 -4.49 -0.90 7.78
CA MET A 1 -5.40 -1.41 6.73
C MET A 1 -6.67 -0.56 6.66
N LEU A 2 -7.50 -0.54 7.70
CA LEU A 2 -8.79 0.17 7.71
C LEU A 2 -8.69 1.62 7.20
N THR A 3 -7.75 2.40 7.75
CA THR A 3 -7.51 3.79 7.33
C THR A 3 -7.28 3.95 5.83
N ALA A 4 -6.53 3.05 5.18
CA ALA A 4 -6.27 3.16 3.75
C ALA A 4 -7.52 2.86 2.93
N VAL A 5 -8.33 1.89 3.35
CA VAL A 5 -9.61 1.58 2.71
C VAL A 5 -10.57 2.77 2.85
N ASP A 6 -10.71 3.33 4.05
CA ASP A 6 -11.60 4.47 4.30
C ASP A 6 -11.22 5.70 3.46
N LEU A 7 -9.93 5.98 3.33
CA LEU A 7 -9.43 7.05 2.46
C LEU A 7 -9.80 6.79 0.99
N PHE A 8 -9.63 5.56 0.52
CA PHE A 8 -9.98 5.17 -0.85
C PHE A 8 -11.48 5.33 -1.14
N GLU A 9 -12.34 4.90 -0.21
CA GLU A 9 -13.80 5.07 -0.31
C GLU A 9 -14.21 6.55 -0.31
N GLN A 10 -13.43 7.42 0.31
CA GLN A 10 -13.59 8.88 0.27
C GLN A 10 -12.95 9.54 -0.96
N LEU A 11 -12.60 8.76 -1.99
CA LEU A 11 -11.96 9.21 -3.23
C LEU A 11 -10.56 9.82 -3.05
N ILE A 12 -9.93 9.63 -1.88
CA ILE A 12 -8.52 9.94 -1.68
C ILE A 12 -7.72 8.74 -2.21
N ARG A 13 -6.60 8.97 -2.90
CA ARG A 13 -5.74 7.89 -3.40
C ARG A 13 -4.62 7.60 -2.39
N PRO A 14 -4.80 6.65 -1.46
CA PRO A 14 -3.77 6.32 -0.49
C PRO A 14 -2.60 5.60 -1.18
N CYS A 15 -1.40 5.83 -0.67
CA CYS A 15 -0.22 5.03 -1.00
C CYS A 15 0.24 4.35 0.28
N VAL A 16 0.18 3.01 0.31
CA VAL A 16 0.48 2.21 1.50
C VAL A 16 1.87 1.62 1.39
N LEU A 17 2.74 2.02 2.31
CA LEU A 17 4.14 1.60 2.35
C LEU A 17 4.30 0.35 3.22
N THR A 18 3.96 -0.82 2.67
CA THR A 18 3.89 -2.06 3.45
C THR A 18 5.26 -2.54 3.91
N TYR A 19 6.34 -2.22 3.17
CA TYR A 19 7.72 -2.50 3.61
C TYR A 19 8.04 -1.88 4.99
N TYR A 20 7.43 -0.74 5.30
CA TYR A 20 7.63 0.00 6.56
C TYR A 20 6.49 -0.21 7.56
N SER A 21 5.58 -1.13 7.27
CA SER A 21 4.42 -1.42 8.10
C SER A 21 4.62 -2.72 8.86
N ALA A 22 4.27 -2.72 10.15
CA ALA A 22 4.21 -3.94 10.96
C ALA A 22 2.74 -4.30 11.27
N SER A 23 2.50 -5.59 11.52
CA SER A 23 1.22 -6.09 12.03
C SER A 23 1.41 -6.64 13.44
N ASN A 24 0.36 -6.54 14.27
CA ASN A 24 0.32 -7.20 15.57
C ASN A 24 -0.05 -8.69 15.47
N GLY A 25 -0.47 -9.15 14.28
CA GLY A 25 -0.68 -10.56 13.97
C GLY A 25 0.61 -11.24 13.53
N ASP A 26 0.49 -12.53 13.19
CA ASP A 26 1.59 -13.29 12.60
C ASP A 26 1.88 -12.89 11.15
N GLN A 27 2.96 -13.46 10.60
CA GLN A 27 3.37 -13.19 9.22
C GLN A 27 2.30 -13.58 8.20
N GLU A 28 1.55 -14.65 8.46
CA GLU A 28 0.44 -15.08 7.59
C GLU A 28 -0.68 -14.04 7.59
N SER A 29 -1.11 -13.57 8.76
CA SER A 29 -2.12 -12.51 8.90
C SER A 29 -1.67 -11.20 8.27
N HIS A 30 -0.40 -10.84 8.41
CA HIS A 30 0.18 -9.67 7.75
C HIS A 30 0.13 -9.79 6.22
N THR A 31 0.55 -10.95 5.69
CA THR A 31 0.56 -11.23 4.25
C THR A 31 -0.86 -11.27 3.67
N ALA A 32 -1.80 -11.86 4.41
CA ALA A 32 -3.22 -11.84 4.07
C ALA A 32 -3.77 -10.41 4.04
N ALA A 33 -3.43 -9.57 5.02
CA ALA A 33 -3.85 -8.17 5.06
C ALA A 33 -3.32 -7.37 3.86
N ILE A 34 -2.05 -7.53 3.48
CA ILE A 34 -1.48 -6.91 2.27
C ILE A 34 -2.23 -7.37 1.01
N THR A 35 -2.51 -8.68 0.91
CA THR A 35 -3.21 -9.27 -0.23
C THR A 35 -4.63 -8.69 -0.37
N VAL A 36 -5.37 -8.61 0.73
CA VAL A 36 -6.72 -8.03 0.74
C VAL A 36 -6.66 -6.54 0.41
N LEU A 37 -5.70 -5.81 0.98
CA LEU A 37 -5.53 -4.39 0.71
C LEU A 37 -5.30 -4.12 -0.79
N GLY A 38 -4.40 -4.86 -1.44
CA GLY A 38 -4.17 -4.73 -2.88
C GLY A 38 -5.38 -5.06 -3.76
N ARG A 39 -6.32 -5.89 -3.26
CA ARG A 39 -7.61 -6.15 -3.94
C ARG A 39 -8.62 -5.01 -3.74
N LEU A 40 -8.61 -4.36 -2.58
CA LEU A 40 -9.56 -3.30 -2.24
C LEU A 40 -9.19 -1.96 -2.86
N ILE A 41 -7.92 -1.54 -2.71
CA ILE A 41 -7.46 -0.23 -3.16
C ILE A 41 -6.62 -0.28 -4.44
N GLY A 42 -6.38 -1.48 -4.99
CA GLY A 42 -5.54 -1.70 -6.17
C GLY A 42 -4.05 -1.87 -5.83
N GLN A 43 -3.38 -2.77 -6.54
CA GLN A 43 -1.97 -3.12 -6.27
C GLN A 43 -0.99 -1.96 -6.49
N HIS A 44 -1.31 -1.01 -7.37
CA HIS A 44 -0.47 0.17 -7.59
C HIS A 44 -0.40 1.10 -6.38
N ASN A 45 -1.36 0.99 -5.45
CA ASN A 45 -1.42 1.77 -4.21
C ASN A 45 -0.73 1.05 -3.03
N VAL A 46 -0.09 -0.10 -3.26
CA VAL A 46 0.56 -0.92 -2.22
C VAL A 46 2.03 -1.13 -2.58
N LEU A 47 2.92 -0.43 -1.88
CA LEU A 47 4.37 -0.45 -2.12
C LEU A 47 5.06 -1.43 -1.16
N GLN A 48 5.56 -2.52 -1.73
CA GLN A 48 6.22 -3.60 -0.99
C GLN A 48 7.75 -3.53 -1.03
N GLU A 49 8.31 -2.62 -1.81
CA GLU A 49 9.75 -2.38 -1.92
C GLU A 49 10.19 -1.21 -1.02
N PRO A 50 11.45 -1.22 -0.53
CA PRO A 50 12.01 -0.06 0.15
C PRO A 50 12.02 1.16 -0.78
N LEU A 51 11.71 2.32 -0.20
CA LEU A 51 11.71 3.59 -0.92
C LEU A 51 13.11 4.17 -0.93
N ASP A 52 13.61 4.41 -2.15
CA ASP A 52 14.71 5.31 -2.42
C ASP A 52 14.29 6.36 -3.46
N SER A 53 15.18 7.31 -3.75
CA SER A 53 14.91 8.39 -4.73
C SER A 53 14.62 7.88 -6.15
N THR A 54 15.12 6.70 -6.50
CA THR A 54 14.95 6.08 -7.82
C THR A 54 13.61 5.37 -7.92
N VAL A 55 13.18 4.69 -6.86
CA VAL A 55 11.85 4.05 -6.78
C VAL A 55 10.75 5.11 -6.74
N LEU A 56 10.96 6.19 -5.99
CA LEU A 56 9.97 7.28 -5.86
C LEU A 56 9.64 7.91 -7.22
N SER A 57 10.65 8.13 -8.07
CA SER A 57 10.44 8.75 -9.38
C SER A 57 9.56 7.90 -10.30
N LYS A 58 9.67 6.56 -10.25
CA LYS A 58 8.81 5.63 -10.99
C LYS A 58 7.33 5.76 -10.63
N TYR A 59 7.02 5.90 -9.34
CA TYR A 59 5.63 6.04 -8.87
C TYR A 59 5.06 7.44 -9.14
N LEU A 60 5.90 8.48 -9.10
CA LEU A 60 5.50 9.84 -9.45
C LEU A 60 5.27 10.01 -10.96
N SER A 61 6.09 9.38 -11.81
CA SER A 61 5.94 9.45 -13.27
C SER A 61 4.77 8.62 -13.81
N ALA A 62 4.23 7.68 -13.03
CA ALA A 62 3.09 6.85 -13.42
C ALA A 62 1.73 7.49 -13.09
N SER A 63 1.72 8.73 -12.59
CA SER A 63 0.52 9.48 -12.20
C SER A 63 0.03 10.47 -13.26
N GLU A 64 0.53 10.38 -14.50
CA GLU A 64 0.10 11.16 -15.68
C GLU A 64 -0.83 10.37 -16.61
#